data_AF-A0A0D0N1L8-F1
#
_entry.id   AF-A0A0D0N1L8-F1
#
_cell.length_a   1.000
_cell.length_b   1.000
_cell.length_c   1.000
_cell.angle_alpha   90.00
_cell.angle_beta   90.00
_cell.angle_gamma   90.00
#
_symmetry.space_group_name_H-M   'P 1'
#
loop_
_entity.id
_entity.type
_entity.pdbx_description
1 polymer ?
#
loop_
_entity_poly.entity_id
_entity_poly.type
_entity_poly.pdbx_seq_one_letter_code
_entity_poly.pdbx_strand_id
1 'polypeptide(L)'
;MKPFNELKPMTPMSPSADRWWPSELAHPSSTGSQDGVRYAFFPEPRRLVVEQQGKVKQYDTGAHQITGVSQQQRGIDDRTLIFVSQDGPVALASLPEVD
;
A
#
# COMPACT_ATOMS: atom_id res chain seq x y z
N MET A 1 -39.83 -0.75 32.01
CA MET A 1 -39.33 0.09 30.90
C MET A 1 -37.89 0.49 31.23
N LYS A 2 -36.93 0.19 30.37
CA LYS A 2 -35.51 0.57 30.55
C LYS A 2 -35.30 1.96 29.94
N PRO A 3 -34.71 2.94 30.65
CA PRO A 3 -34.03 4.02 29.97
C PRO A 3 -32.59 3.61 29.62
N PHE A 4 -32.16 4.21 28.52
CA PHE A 4 -31.07 3.81 27.64
C PHE A 4 -29.72 4.24 28.24
N ASN A 5 -28.81 3.28 28.43
CA ASN A 5 -27.46 3.56 28.89
C ASN A 5 -26.64 4.17 27.75
N GLU A 6 -26.42 5.48 27.84
CA GLU A 6 -25.28 6.26 27.35
C GLU A 6 -24.43 5.61 26.24
N LEU A 7 -24.79 5.89 24.99
CA LEU A 7 -23.91 5.70 23.84
C LEU A 7 -22.80 6.76 23.91
N LYS A 8 -21.58 6.34 24.25
CA LYS A 8 -20.37 7.12 23.94
C LYS A 8 -20.36 7.39 22.43
N PRO A 9 -19.97 8.58 21.95
CA PRO A 9 -19.73 8.76 20.53
C PRO A 9 -18.66 7.74 20.14
N MET A 10 -19.05 6.75 19.35
CA MET A 10 -18.13 5.90 18.64
C MET A 10 -17.45 6.84 17.67
N THR A 11 -16.32 7.43 18.08
CA THR A 11 -15.33 7.96 17.15
C THR A 11 -15.23 6.90 16.07
N PRO A 12 -15.47 7.18 14.77
CA PRO A 12 -15.14 6.21 13.76
C PRO A 12 -13.67 5.88 14.05
N MET A 13 -13.41 4.63 14.40
CA MET A 13 -12.06 4.10 14.43
C MET A 13 -11.57 4.35 13.01
N SER A 14 -10.92 5.50 12.80
CA SER A 14 -10.01 5.63 11.69
C SER A 14 -9.11 4.43 11.90
N PRO A 15 -9.02 3.48 10.96
CA PRO A 15 -7.89 2.61 10.98
C PRO A 15 -6.73 3.58 10.76
N SER A 16 -6.15 4.07 11.86
CA SER A 16 -4.76 4.43 11.92
C SER A 16 -4.04 3.12 11.64
N ALA A 17 -4.15 2.62 10.41
CA ALA A 17 -3.26 1.63 9.87
C ALA A 17 -1.90 2.27 10.11
N ASP A 18 -1.19 1.75 11.10
CA ASP A 18 0.16 2.12 11.51
C ASP A 18 0.85 2.78 10.34
N ARG A 19 0.91 4.12 10.33
CA ARG A 19 1.18 4.87 9.10
C ARG A 19 2.66 4.72 8.79
N TRP A 20 2.99 3.59 8.17
CA TRP A 20 4.34 3.15 7.83
C TRP A 20 4.85 3.84 6.55
N TRP A 21 3.97 4.59 5.88
CA TRP A 21 4.30 5.45 4.76
C TRP A 21 4.40 6.92 5.20
N PRO A 22 5.08 7.78 4.42
CA PRO A 22 5.27 9.19 4.75
C PRO A 22 3.97 9.92 5.06
N SER A 23 4.00 10.81 6.05
CA SER A 23 2.83 11.59 6.48
C SER A 23 2.25 12.51 5.40
N GLU A 24 3.05 12.85 4.38
CA GLU A 24 2.62 13.63 3.20
C GLU A 24 1.58 12.87 2.35
N LEU A 25 1.58 11.54 2.46
CA LEU A 25 0.66 10.67 1.75
C LEU A 25 -0.51 10.30 2.67
N ALA A 26 -1.61 11.05 2.53
CA ALA A 26 -2.73 10.95 3.47
C ALA A 26 -3.56 9.67 3.27
N HIS A 27 -4.16 9.49 2.09
CA HIS A 27 -5.13 8.42 1.83
C HIS A 27 -4.69 7.55 0.65
N PRO A 28 -4.28 6.30 0.90
CA PRO A 28 -4.03 5.36 -0.18
C PRO A 28 -5.37 4.94 -0.81
N SER A 29 -5.40 4.82 -2.14
CA SER A 29 -6.55 4.29 -2.87
C SER A 29 -6.57 2.76 -2.89
N SER A 30 -5.41 2.13 -2.75
CA SER A 30 -5.27 0.68 -2.63
C SER A 30 -4.14 0.35 -1.67
N THR A 31 -4.35 -0.62 -0.80
CA THR A 31 -3.33 -1.14 0.11
C THR A 31 -3.40 -2.65 0.16
N GLY A 32 -2.28 -3.29 0.50
CA GLY A 32 -2.27 -4.71 0.75
C GLY A 32 -0.98 -5.19 1.39
N SER A 33 -1.01 -6.42 1.88
CA SER A 33 0.13 -7.06 2.49
C SER A 33 0.17 -8.54 2.16
N GLN A 34 1.32 -9.04 1.74
CA GLN A 34 1.54 -10.44 1.39
C GLN A 34 2.98 -10.85 1.74
N ASP A 35 3.20 -12.02 2.34
CA ASP A 35 4.55 -12.57 2.64
C ASP A 35 5.52 -11.59 3.33
N GLY A 36 5.01 -10.73 4.21
CA GLY A 36 5.83 -9.72 4.91
C GLY A 36 6.22 -8.51 4.05
N VAL A 37 5.60 -8.37 2.88
CA VAL A 37 5.63 -7.16 2.04
C VAL A 37 4.33 -6.41 2.23
N ARG A 38 4.40 -5.09 2.38
CA ARG A 38 3.23 -4.21 2.41
C ARG A 38 3.34 -3.19 1.28
N TYR A 39 2.22 -2.82 0.68
CA TYR A 39 2.17 -1.75 -0.31
C TYR A 39 1.00 -0.81 -0.06
N ALA A 40 1.18 0.45 -0.45
CA ALA A 40 0.18 1.50 -0.41
C ALA A 40 0.30 2.35 -1.67
N PHE A 41 -0.78 2.43 -2.44
CA PHE A 41 -0.84 3.17 -3.69
C PHE A 41 -1.65 4.46 -3.54
N PHE A 42 -1.07 5.57 -4.00
CA PHE A 42 -1.60 6.92 -3.91
C PHE A 42 -1.74 7.50 -5.33
N PRO A 43 -2.95 7.49 -5.91
CA PRO A 43 -3.15 7.89 -7.30
C PRO A 43 -2.96 9.40 -7.52
N GLU A 44 -3.27 10.24 -6.52
CA GLU A 44 -3.10 11.70 -6.62
C GLU A 44 -1.64 12.10 -6.88
N PRO A 45 -0.66 11.72 -6.02
CA PRO A 45 0.74 11.97 -6.28
C PRO A 45 1.39 10.93 -7.20
N ARG A 46 0.63 9.91 -7.67
CA ARG A 46 1.13 8.78 -8.46
C ARG A 46 2.27 8.05 -7.75
N ARG A 47 2.14 7.88 -6.44
CA ARG A 47 3.14 7.26 -5.57
C ARG A 47 2.72 5.85 -5.18
N LEU A 48 3.67 4.92 -5.23
CA LEU A 48 3.55 3.61 -4.65
C LEU A 48 4.58 3.48 -3.55
N VAL A 49 4.13 3.29 -2.32
CA VAL A 49 5.00 3.02 -1.19
C VAL A 49 5.00 1.52 -0.95
N VAL A 50 6.18 0.93 -0.84
CA VAL A 50 6.38 -0.49 -0.60
C VAL A 50 7.27 -0.67 0.61
N GLU A 51 6.81 -1.44 1.59
CA GLU A 51 7.60 -1.88 2.72
C GLU A 51 7.97 -3.35 2.53
N GLN A 52 9.27 -3.64 2.55
CA GLN A 52 9.81 -4.99 2.52
C GLN A 52 10.92 -5.12 3.54
N GLN A 53 10.82 -6.14 4.39
CA GLN A 53 11.86 -6.44 5.39
C GLN A 53 12.15 -5.23 6.30
N GLY A 54 11.12 -4.43 6.64
CA GLY A 54 11.22 -3.23 7.45
C GLY A 54 11.74 -2.00 6.70
N LYS A 55 12.04 -2.10 5.40
CA LYS A 55 12.48 -0.97 4.56
C LYS A 55 11.32 -0.43 3.76
N VAL A 56 10.99 0.84 4.00
CA VAL A 56 9.97 1.58 3.26
C VAL A 56 10.65 2.32 2.11
N LYS A 57 10.15 2.11 0.90
CA LYS A 57 10.62 2.75 -0.33
C LYS A 57 9.44 3.31 -1.10
N GLN A 58 9.60 4.46 -1.74
CA GLN A 58 8.57 5.04 -2.58
C GLN A 58 8.97 4.90 -4.05
N TYR A 59 7.98 4.78 -4.92
CA TYR A 59 8.16 4.63 -6.36
C TYR A 59 7.17 5.52 -7.11
N ASP A 60 7.61 6.06 -8.24
CA ASP A 60 6.71 6.72 -9.19
C ASP A 60 5.98 5.67 -10.02
N THR A 61 4.65 5.73 -10.02
CA THR A 61 3.81 4.82 -10.81
C THR A 61 3.39 5.41 -12.14
N GLY A 62 3.70 6.67 -12.43
CA GLY A 62 3.22 7.37 -13.61
C GLY A 62 1.70 7.28 -13.73
N ALA A 63 1.21 6.68 -14.82
CA ALA A 63 -0.22 6.50 -15.06
C ALA A 63 -0.78 5.17 -14.51
N HIS A 64 0.05 4.30 -13.94
CA HIS A 64 -0.37 2.98 -13.49
C HIS A 64 -1.21 3.06 -12.21
N GLN A 65 -2.48 2.67 -12.32
CA GLN A 65 -3.40 2.50 -11.20
C GLN A 65 -3.20 1.13 -10.59
N ILE A 66 -2.45 1.07 -9.50
CA ILE A 66 -2.12 -0.19 -8.84
C ILE A 66 -3.32 -0.66 -8.02
N THR A 67 -3.80 -1.86 -8.35
CA THR A 67 -4.94 -2.50 -7.68
C THR A 67 -4.54 -3.69 -6.82
N GLY A 68 -3.35 -4.25 -7.06
CA GLY A 68 -2.87 -5.47 -6.42
C GLY A 68 -1.37 -5.66 -6.55
N VAL A 69 -0.85 -6.64 -5.83
CA VAL A 69 0.53 -7.13 -5.95
C VAL A 69 0.52 -8.66 -6.11
N SER A 70 1.51 -9.17 -6.82
CA SER A 70 1.79 -10.59 -7.03
C SER A 70 3.30 -10.79 -6.91
N GLN A 71 3.71 -11.70 -6.04
CA GLN A 71 5.13 -11.97 -5.82
C GLN A 71 5.55 -13.13 -6.72
N GLN A 72 6.55 -12.90 -7.57
CA GLN A 72 7.19 -13.96 -8.33
C GLN A 72 8.47 -14.37 -7.61
N GLN A 73 8.47 -15.58 -7.08
CA GLN A 73 9.63 -16.23 -6.49
C GLN A 73 10.34 -16.99 -7.62
N ARG A 74 11.32 -16.37 -8.29
CA ARG A 74 12.12 -17.06 -9.31
C ARG A 74 13.44 -17.49 -8.67
N GLY A 75 13.36 -18.46 -7.76
CA GLY A 75 14.53 -19.00 -7.05
C GLY A 75 14.73 -18.44 -5.64
N ILE A 76 15.84 -18.84 -5.00
CA ILE A 76 16.13 -18.59 -3.58
C ILE A 76 16.47 -17.12 -3.28
N ASP A 77 17.09 -16.42 -4.25
CA ASP A 77 17.58 -15.04 -4.09
C ASP A 77 16.75 -13.99 -4.86
N ASP A 78 16.02 -14.37 -5.91
CA ASP A 78 15.31 -13.44 -6.79
C ASP A 78 13.81 -13.36 -6.44
N ARG A 79 13.48 -12.48 -5.49
CA ARG A 79 12.10 -12.08 -5.19
C ARG A 79 11.73 -10.84 -6.01
N THR A 80 10.97 -11.05 -7.09
CA THR A 80 10.45 -9.95 -7.90
C THR A 80 9.01 -9.64 -7.49
N LEU A 81 8.73 -8.38 -7.16
CA LEU A 81 7.37 -7.91 -6.97
C LEU A 81 6.78 -7.44 -8.30
N ILE A 82 5.63 -8.00 -8.66
CA ILE A 82 4.84 -7.60 -9.82
C ILE A 82 3.55 -6.97 -9.32
N PHE A 83 3.30 -5.73 -9.68
CA PHE A 83 2.08 -5.02 -9.38
C PHE A 83 1.07 -5.19 -10.50
N VAL A 84 -0.22 -5.25 -10.15
CA VAL A 84 -1.30 -5.33 -11.12
C VAL A 84 -1.81 -3.92 -11.36
N SER A 85 -1.70 -3.45 -12.60
CA SER A 85 -2.27 -2.19 -13.06
C SER A 85 -3.39 -2.41 -14.07
N GLN A 86 -4.11 -1.35 -14.42
CA GLN A 86 -5.14 -1.38 -15.47
C GLN A 86 -4.58 -1.78 -16.84
N ASP A 87 -3.31 -1.49 -17.11
CA ASP A 87 -2.63 -1.80 -18.37
C ASP A 87 -1.97 -3.18 -18.36
N GLY A 88 -1.96 -3.85 -17.22
CA GLY A 88 -1.33 -5.16 -17.01
C GLY A 88 -0.30 -5.20 -15.88
N PRO A 89 0.52 -6.26 -15.81
CA PRO A 89 1.52 -6.43 -14.76
C PRO A 89 2.69 -5.45 -14.92
N VAL A 90 3.11 -4.83 -13.81
CA VAL A 90 4.22 -3.87 -13.73
C VAL A 90 5.23 -4.36 -12.71
N ALA A 91 6.47 -4.62 -13.12
CA ALA A 91 7.51 -5.01 -12.18
C ALA A 91 7.95 -3.82 -11.32
N LEU A 92 8.14 -4.03 -10.02
CA LEU A 92 8.62 -3.00 -9.11
C LEU A 92 9.96 -2.41 -9.55
N ALA A 93 10.86 -3.28 -10.02
CA ALA A 93 12.18 -2.89 -10.52
C ALA A 93 12.11 -2.01 -11.79
N SER A 94 10.96 -1.98 -12.48
CA SER A 94 10.73 -1.09 -13.63
C SER A 94 10.21 0.27 -13.22
N LEU A 95 9.74 0.44 -11.98
CA LEU A 95 9.29 1.72 -11.45
C LEU A 95 10.50 2.50 -10.90
N PRO A 96 10.63 3.79 -11.21
CA PRO A 96 11.71 4.58 -10.64
C PRO A 96 11.43 4.83 -9.15
N GLU A 97 12.42 4.50 -8.32
CA GLU A 97 12.42 4.84 -6.90
C GLU A 97 12.50 6.35 -6.72
N VAL A 98 11.72 6.87 -5.78
CA VAL A 98 11.65 8.28 -5.42
C VAL A 98 11.79 8.41 -3.91
N ASP A 99 12.51 9.44 -3.47
CA ASP A 99 12.69 9.76 -2.05
C ASP A 99 11.48 10.55 -1.51
#